data_AF-A0A3B9RMN7-F1
#
_entry.id   AF-A0A3B9RMN7-F1
#
_cell.length_a   1.000
_cell.length_b   1.000
_cell.length_c   1.000
_cell.angle_alpha   90.00
_cell.angle_beta   90.00
_cell.angle_gamma   90.00
#
_symmetry.space_group_name_H-M   'P 1'
#
loop_
_entity.id
_entity.type
_entity.pdbx_description
1 polymer ?
#
loop_
_entity_poly.entity_id
_entity_poly.type
_entity_poly.pdbx_seq_one_letter_code
_entity_poly.pdbx_strand_id
1 'polypeptide(L)'
;MPNAVETQKDEVLATGEIFIQAKKVLGASISDLSEMLGISRPTVYSYLSGNEPSGNSELLMKRIFFLQKTIETIHKLGLSIPCSTMLKRRDGRGKTFKELLANDELNDESIQLFCHVEQQQRDRTKQRITAVPVSSEHRKNLNNEEFSVPGHLQ
;
A
#
# COMPACT_ATOMS: atom_id res chain seq x y z
N MET A 1 17.04 43.38 -8.00
CA MET A 1 16.34 42.47 -7.06
C MET A 1 16.76 41.05 -7.37
N PRO A 2 17.54 40.38 -6.50
CA PRO A 2 17.87 38.98 -6.70
C PRO A 2 16.72 38.09 -6.18
N ASN A 3 16.18 37.26 -7.07
CA ASN A 3 15.21 36.22 -6.74
C ASN A 3 15.84 35.20 -5.80
N ALA A 4 15.22 34.98 -4.65
CA ALA A 4 15.55 33.88 -3.76
C ALA A 4 15.26 32.56 -4.47
N VAL A 5 16.30 31.78 -4.71
CA VAL A 5 16.17 30.36 -5.01
C VAL A 5 15.74 29.72 -3.70
N GLU A 6 14.45 29.39 -3.58
CA GLU A 6 13.96 28.55 -2.50
C GLU A 6 14.60 27.17 -2.65
N THR A 7 15.70 26.96 -1.96
CA THR A 7 16.32 25.65 -1.78
C THR A 7 15.28 24.77 -1.10
N GLN A 8 14.62 23.89 -1.88
CA GLN A 8 13.83 22.80 -1.33
C GLN A 8 14.76 21.98 -0.43
N LYS A 9 14.54 22.11 0.87
CA LYS A 9 15.27 21.39 1.89
C LYS A 9 14.76 19.95 1.80
N ASP A 10 15.53 19.06 1.17
CA ASP A 10 15.35 17.61 1.29
C ASP A 10 15.49 17.29 2.78
N GLU A 11 14.36 17.30 3.50
CA GLU A 11 14.31 16.91 4.89
C GLU A 11 14.56 15.40 4.93
N VAL A 12 15.78 15.02 5.27
CA VAL A 12 16.15 13.61 5.45
C VAL A 12 15.28 13.07 6.57
N LEU A 13 14.26 12.30 6.19
CA LEU A 13 13.36 11.66 7.14
C LEU A 13 14.15 10.68 8.00
N ALA A 14 13.93 10.73 9.31
CA ALA A 14 14.45 9.71 10.21
C ALA A 14 13.87 8.32 9.83
N THR A 15 14.66 7.26 10.03
CA THR A 15 14.24 5.88 9.70
C THR A 15 12.91 5.50 10.34
N GLY A 16 12.67 5.93 11.59
CA GLY A 16 11.39 5.73 12.29
C GLY A 16 10.20 6.36 11.57
N GLU A 17 10.36 7.56 11.00
CA GLU A 17 9.33 8.23 10.23
C GLU A 17 9.03 7.49 8.92
N ILE A 18 10.06 6.97 8.24
CA ILE A 18 9.88 6.13 7.06
C ILE A 18 9.03 4.89 7.40
N PHE A 19 9.23 4.28 8.57
CA PHE A 19 8.45 3.12 8.99
C PHE A 19 7.00 3.50 9.33
N ILE A 20 6.77 4.65 9.96
CA ILE A 20 5.42 5.19 10.19
C ILE A 20 4.71 5.40 8.85
N GLN A 21 5.39 6.01 7.88
CA GLN A 21 4.84 6.22 6.54
C GLN A 21 4.60 4.90 5.81
N ALA A 22 5.50 3.92 5.90
CA ALA A 22 5.29 2.60 5.31
C ALA A 22 4.03 1.92 5.87
N LYS A 23 3.80 2.00 7.19
CA LYS A 23 2.57 1.49 7.82
C LYS A 23 1.33 2.20 7.28
N LYS A 24 1.37 3.52 7.13
CA LYS A 24 0.24 4.34 6.66
C LYS A 24 -0.05 4.14 5.17
N VAL A 25 0.99 4.23 4.34
CA VAL A 25 0.91 4.29 2.88
C VAL A 25 0.80 2.91 2.26
N LEU A 26 1.61 1.95 2.70
CA LEU A 26 1.58 0.58 2.18
C LEU A 26 0.67 -0.34 2.99
N GLY A 27 0.15 0.11 4.15
CA GLY A 27 -0.57 -0.77 5.07
C GLY A 27 0.35 -1.87 5.64
N ALA A 28 1.67 -1.64 5.67
CA ALA A 28 2.64 -2.62 6.15
C ALA A 28 2.44 -2.88 7.66
N SER A 29 2.44 -4.15 8.06
CA SER A 29 2.51 -4.52 9.47
C SER A 29 3.95 -4.47 10.01
N ILE A 30 4.11 -4.57 11.33
CA ILE A 30 5.45 -4.74 11.93
C ILE A 30 6.14 -6.01 11.40
N SER A 31 5.36 -7.07 11.15
CA SER A 31 5.88 -8.30 10.54
C SER A 31 6.40 -8.06 9.13
N ASP A 32 5.64 -7.33 8.31
CA ASP A 32 6.08 -7.01 6.94
C ASP A 32 7.36 -6.16 6.96
N LEU A 33 7.46 -5.16 7.85
CA LEU A 33 8.68 -4.36 8.00
C LEU A 33 9.87 -5.21 8.43
N SER A 34 9.68 -6.11 9.42
CA SER A 34 10.75 -7.00 9.86
C SER A 34 11.25 -7.92 8.74
N GLU A 35 10.33 -8.46 7.93
CA GLU A 35 10.62 -9.34 6.80
C GLU A 35 11.33 -8.58 5.68
N MET A 36 10.79 -7.43 5.24
CA MET A 36 11.35 -6.62 4.16
C MET A 36 12.75 -6.10 4.46
N LEU A 37 13.02 -5.76 5.72
CA LEU A 37 14.28 -5.16 6.14
C LEU A 37 15.30 -6.21 6.62
N GLY A 38 14.87 -7.43 6.91
CA GLY A 38 15.73 -8.48 7.45
C GLY A 38 16.17 -8.20 8.90
N ILE A 39 15.32 -7.54 9.69
CA ILE A 39 15.60 -7.19 11.09
C ILE A 39 14.53 -7.79 12.01
N SER A 40 14.82 -7.88 13.30
CA SER A 40 13.85 -8.40 14.27
C SER A 40 12.69 -7.41 14.50
N ARG A 41 11.51 -7.90 14.88
CA ARG A 41 10.39 -7.03 15.29
C ARG A 41 10.75 -6.08 16.44
N PRO A 42 11.48 -6.51 17.50
CA PRO A 42 12.02 -5.58 18.51
C PRO A 42 12.82 -4.44 17.90
N THR A 43 13.67 -4.72 16.92
CA THR A 43 14.45 -3.70 16.20
C THR A 43 13.53 -2.69 15.49
N VAL A 44 12.46 -3.15 14.84
CA VAL A 44 11.44 -2.26 14.24
C VAL A 44 10.83 -1.33 15.30
N TYR A 45 10.47 -1.85 16.48
CA TYR A 45 9.96 -1.02 17.58
C TYR A 45 10.99 -0.01 18.09
N SER A 46 12.27 -0.40 18.17
CA SER A 46 13.35 0.53 18.53
C SER A 46 13.39 1.73 17.57
N TYR A 47 13.38 1.51 16.25
CA TYR A 47 13.30 2.61 15.27
C TYR A 47 12.05 3.47 15.43
N LEU A 48 10.88 2.84 15.63
CA LEU A 48 9.61 3.58 15.83
C LEU A 48 9.60 4.41 17.12
N SER A 49 10.41 4.04 18.11
CA SER A 49 10.58 4.80 19.36
C SER A 49 11.68 5.86 19.30
N GLY A 50 12.32 6.05 18.14
CA GLY A 50 13.46 6.96 17.98
C GLY A 50 14.80 6.40 18.48
N ASN A 51 14.83 5.14 18.92
CA ASN A 51 16.03 4.45 19.35
C ASN A 51 16.63 3.69 18.16
N GLU A 52 17.33 4.43 17.29
CA GLU A 52 18.02 3.84 16.13
C GLU A 52 19.25 3.03 16.60
N PRO A 53 19.27 1.70 16.38
CA PRO A 53 20.42 0.87 16.76
C PRO A 53 21.69 1.29 16.02
N SER A 54 22.83 1.26 16.69
CA SER A 54 24.13 1.48 16.06
C SER A 54 24.54 0.26 15.22
N GLY A 55 25.19 0.51 14.07
CA GLY A 55 25.71 -0.55 13.20
C GLY A 55 24.77 -0.99 12.06
N ASN A 56 23.96 -0.07 11.52
CA ASN A 56 23.15 -0.33 10.33
C ASN A 56 24.04 -0.82 9.17
N SER A 57 23.72 -1.98 8.61
CA SER A 57 24.42 -2.48 7.43
C SER A 57 24.06 -1.66 6.18
N GLU A 58 24.98 -1.61 5.21
CA GLU A 58 24.73 -0.96 3.92
C GLU A 58 23.46 -1.51 3.23
N LEU A 59 23.24 -2.82 3.34
CA LEU A 59 22.04 -3.49 2.83
C LEU A 59 20.75 -2.97 3.50
N LEU A 60 20.75 -2.80 4.82
CA LEU A 60 19.61 -2.26 5.54
C LEU A 60 19.29 -0.84 5.07
N MET A 61 20.31 0.02 4.93
CA MET A 61 20.13 1.38 4.44
C MET A 61 19.61 1.42 3.00
N LYS A 62 20.11 0.54 2.12
CA LYS A 62 19.60 0.39 0.75
C LYS A 62 18.11 0.00 0.72
N ARG A 63 17.69 -0.92 1.60
CA ARG A 63 16.28 -1.33 1.69
C ARG A 63 15.39 -0.20 2.24
N ILE A 64 15.86 0.53 3.24
CA ILE A 64 15.17 1.72 3.77
C ILE A 64 15.00 2.77 2.66
N PHE A 65 16.05 3.02 1.87
CA PHE A 65 16.00 3.94 0.74
C PHE A 65 14.94 3.53 -0.29
N PHE A 66 14.89 2.27 -0.71
CA PHE A 66 13.87 1.83 -1.66
C PHE A 66 12.45 1.84 -1.08
N LEU A 67 12.31 1.56 0.22
CA LEU A 67 11.03 1.71 0.92
C LEU A 67 10.54 3.16 0.90
N GLN A 68 11.42 4.11 1.22
CA GLN A 68 11.14 5.54 1.15
C GLN A 68 10.77 5.96 -0.28
N LYS A 69 11.59 5.60 -1.26
CA LYS A 69 11.34 5.93 -2.68
C LYS A 69 10.02 5.38 -3.19
N THR A 70 9.62 4.21 -2.70
CA THR A 70 8.30 3.62 -3.00
C THR A 70 7.18 4.48 -2.45
N ILE A 71 7.28 4.91 -1.19
CA ILE A 71 6.30 5.77 -0.54
C ILE A 71 6.18 7.11 -1.31
N GLU A 72 7.30 7.72 -1.66
CA GLU A 72 7.35 8.94 -2.46
C GLU A 72 6.69 8.76 -3.82
N THR A 73 6.96 7.63 -4.49
CA THR A 73 6.36 7.31 -5.80
C THR A 73 4.84 7.14 -5.69
N ILE A 74 4.35 6.49 -4.64
CA ILE A 74 2.91 6.32 -4.37
C ILE A 74 2.23 7.68 -4.17
N HIS A 75 2.84 8.57 -3.39
CA HIS A 75 2.35 9.92 -3.19
C HIS A 75 2.35 10.73 -4.49
N LYS A 76 3.45 10.67 -5.25
CA LYS A 76 3.59 11.38 -6.54
C LYS A 76 2.53 10.95 -7.56
N LEU A 77 2.19 9.67 -7.61
CA LEU A 77 1.16 9.13 -8.50
C LEU A 77 -0.27 9.29 -7.96
N GLY A 78 -0.42 9.79 -6.74
CA GLY A 78 -1.72 10.00 -6.10
C GLY A 78 -2.53 8.71 -5.96
N LEU A 79 -1.86 7.57 -5.72
CA LEU A 79 -2.55 6.28 -5.55
C LEU A 79 -3.36 6.27 -4.24
N SER A 80 -4.32 5.34 -4.15
CA SER A 80 -5.13 5.18 -2.95
C SER A 80 -4.27 4.72 -1.77
N ILE A 81 -4.47 5.35 -0.62
CA ILE A 81 -3.79 5.02 0.64
C ILE A 81 -4.82 4.43 1.61
N PRO A 82 -4.59 3.25 2.20
CA PRO A 82 -3.39 2.41 2.05
C PRO A 82 -3.36 1.62 0.72
N CYS A 83 -2.19 1.55 0.09
CA CYS A 83 -1.89 0.77 -1.10
C CYS A 83 -1.47 -0.67 -0.74
N SER A 84 -2.26 -1.32 0.11
CA SER A 84 -1.91 -2.62 0.72
C SER A 84 -1.88 -3.81 -0.25
N THR A 85 -2.58 -3.68 -1.38
CA THR A 85 -2.58 -4.66 -2.48
C THR A 85 -1.20 -4.81 -3.11
N MET A 86 -0.39 -3.75 -3.10
CA MET A 86 0.95 -3.74 -3.66
C MET A 86 1.88 -4.75 -2.97
N LEU A 87 1.79 -4.89 -1.65
CA LEU A 87 2.62 -5.81 -0.87
C LEU A 87 2.34 -7.29 -1.16
N LYS A 88 1.12 -7.61 -1.64
CA LYS A 88 0.66 -8.98 -1.89
C LYS A 88 0.80 -9.40 -3.35
N ARG A 89 0.98 -8.43 -4.25
CA ARG A 89 1.07 -8.67 -5.68
C ARG A 89 2.40 -9.30 -6.03
N ARG A 90 2.38 -10.22 -6.99
CA ARG A 90 3.57 -10.83 -7.58
C ARG A 90 3.93 -10.14 -8.91
N ASP A 91 5.22 -10.03 -9.19
CA ASP A 91 5.76 -9.62 -10.47
C ASP A 91 5.66 -10.75 -11.51
N GLY A 92 6.17 -10.52 -12.73
CA GLY A 92 6.19 -11.53 -13.79
C GLY A 92 7.05 -12.77 -13.48
N ARG A 93 7.90 -12.72 -12.45
CA ARG A 93 8.71 -13.84 -11.96
C ARG A 93 8.08 -14.54 -10.76
N GLY A 94 6.87 -14.13 -10.37
CA GLY A 94 6.17 -14.70 -9.22
C GLY A 94 6.63 -14.18 -7.87
N LYS A 95 7.48 -13.14 -7.81
CA LYS A 95 7.99 -12.55 -6.56
C LYS A 95 7.17 -11.33 -6.14
N THR A 96 6.88 -11.24 -4.86
CA THR A 96 6.18 -10.11 -4.25
C THR A 96 7.10 -8.92 -4.03
N PHE A 97 6.52 -7.73 -3.85
CA PHE A 97 7.28 -6.54 -3.49
C PHE A 97 8.16 -6.77 -2.25
N LYS A 98 7.61 -7.47 -1.23
CA LYS A 98 8.32 -7.80 0.00
C LYS A 98 9.53 -8.68 -0.26
N GLU A 99 9.37 -9.73 -1.07
CA GLU A 99 10.45 -10.64 -1.43
C GLU A 99 11.53 -9.93 -2.24
N LEU A 100 11.16 -9.04 -3.17
CA LEU A 100 12.15 -8.27 -3.93
C LEU A 100 12.97 -7.35 -3.03
N LEU A 101 12.32 -6.68 -2.08
CA LEU A 101 13.01 -5.80 -1.13
C LEU A 101 13.90 -6.60 -0.17
N ALA A 102 13.39 -7.69 0.40
CA ALA A 102 14.13 -8.54 1.34
C ALA A 102 15.35 -9.25 0.72
N ASN A 103 15.33 -9.49 -0.60
CA ASN A 103 16.42 -10.14 -1.34
C ASN A 103 17.32 -9.14 -2.10
N ASP A 104 17.18 -7.83 -1.86
CA ASP A 104 17.96 -6.77 -2.51
C ASP A 104 17.83 -6.72 -4.06
N GLU A 105 16.72 -7.26 -4.57
CA GLU A 105 16.38 -7.31 -6.00
C GLU A 105 15.43 -6.18 -6.42
N LEU A 106 14.84 -5.46 -5.45
CA LEU A 106 13.99 -4.31 -5.74
C LEU A 106 14.83 -3.17 -6.33
N ASN A 107 14.35 -2.62 -7.44
CA ASN A 107 14.95 -1.50 -8.15
C ASN A 107 13.88 -0.50 -8.59
N ASP A 108 14.32 0.62 -9.16
CA ASP A 108 13.43 1.70 -9.59
C ASP A 108 12.37 1.25 -10.59
N GLU A 109 12.77 0.45 -11.58
CA GLU A 109 11.85 -0.08 -12.59
C GLU A 109 10.77 -0.96 -11.97
N SER A 110 11.15 -1.80 -11.01
CA SER A 110 10.21 -2.64 -10.26
C SER A 110 9.22 -1.79 -9.46
N ILE A 111 9.69 -0.76 -8.76
CA ILE A 111 8.83 0.16 -8.01
C ILE A 111 7.81 0.83 -8.95
N GLN A 112 8.28 1.35 -10.08
CA GLN A 112 7.40 1.98 -11.08
C GLN A 112 6.39 0.98 -11.62
N LEU A 113 6.80 -0.25 -11.90
CA LEU A 113 5.91 -1.30 -12.39
C LEU A 113 4.80 -1.60 -11.38
N PHE A 114 5.13 -1.86 -10.11
CA PHE A 114 4.13 -2.11 -9.08
C PHE A 114 3.14 -0.94 -8.94
N CYS A 115 3.64 0.30 -8.89
CA CYS A 115 2.81 1.48 -8.78
C CYS A 115 1.90 1.68 -10.01
N HIS A 116 2.42 1.43 -11.22
CA HIS A 116 1.65 1.56 -12.45
C HIS A 116 0.52 0.53 -12.54
N VAL A 117 0.77 -0.72 -12.12
CA VAL A 117 -0.30 -1.74 -12.12
C VAL A 117 -1.39 -1.36 -11.10
N GLU A 118 -1.04 -0.80 -9.93
CA GLU A 118 -2.02 -0.28 -8.97
C GLU A 118 -2.85 0.88 -9.56
N GLN A 119 -2.19 1.80 -10.28
CA GLN A 119 -2.87 2.88 -11.00
C GLN A 119 -3.88 2.33 -12.03
N GLN A 120 -3.45 1.39 -12.88
CA GLN A 120 -4.32 0.77 -13.88
C GLN A 120 -5.53 0.07 -13.25
N GLN A 121 -5.35 -0.61 -12.12
CA GLN A 121 -6.46 -1.27 -11.43
C GLN A 121 -7.46 -0.30 -10.86
N ARG A 122 -6.98 0.81 -10.28
CA ARG A 122 -7.85 1.91 -9.84
C ARG A 122 -8.68 2.46 -11.00
N ASP A 123 -8.04 2.72 -12.14
CA ASP A 123 -8.71 3.29 -13.31
C ASP A 123 -9.74 2.34 -13.90
N ARG A 124 -9.41 1.04 -14.01
CA ARG A 124 -10.36 -0.01 -14.42
C ARG A 124 -11.55 -0.12 -13.46
N THR A 125 -11.32 0.01 -12.16
CA THR A 125 -12.38 -0.07 -11.15
C THR A 125 -13.32 1.15 -11.25
N LYS A 126 -12.76 2.35 -11.42
CA LYS A 126 -13.54 3.57 -11.67
C LYS A 126 -14.39 3.45 -12.92
N GLN A 127 -13.81 3.00 -14.04
CA GLN A 127 -14.52 2.81 -15.30
C GLN A 127 -15.68 1.82 -15.16
N ARG A 128 -15.50 0.71 -14.43
CA ARG A 128 -16.58 -0.24 -14.16
C ARG A 128 -17.71 0.40 -13.36
N ILE A 129 -17.42 1.14 -12.29
CA ILE A 129 -18.44 1.79 -11.46
C ILE A 129 -19.23 2.83 -12.28
N THR A 130 -18.55 3.62 -13.12
CA THR A 130 -19.23 4.61 -13.98
C THR A 130 -20.02 3.98 -15.13
N ALA A 131 -19.64 2.78 -15.57
CA ALA A 131 -20.27 2.07 -16.68
C ALA A 131 -21.44 1.17 -16.24
N VAL A 132 -21.70 0.99 -14.95
CA VAL A 132 -22.93 0.35 -14.48
C VAL A 132 -24.03 1.42 -14.42
N PRO A 133 -24.96 1.49 -15.39
CA PRO A 133 -26.17 2.27 -15.18
C PRO A 133 -26.89 1.66 -13.98
N VAL A 134 -27.19 2.48 -12.98
CA VAL A 134 -28.06 2.13 -11.87
C VAL A 134 -29.41 1.78 -12.47
N SER A 135 -29.64 0.50 -12.78
CA SER A 135 -30.97 -0.01 -13.08
C SER A 135 -31.75 0.04 -11.77
N SER A 136 -32.45 1.15 -11.58
CA SER A 136 -33.32 1.46 -10.45
C SER A 136 -34.63 0.66 -10.46
N GLU A 137 -34.70 -0.47 -11.18
CA GLU A 137 -35.97 -1.18 -11.45
C GLU A 137 -36.26 -2.40 -10.55
N HIS A 138 -35.42 -2.77 -9.57
CA HIS A 138 -35.68 -3.97 -8.75
C HIS A 138 -35.95 -3.74 -7.25
N ARG A 139 -36.35 -2.53 -6.84
CA ARG A 139 -36.82 -2.27 -5.45
C ARG A 139 -38.31 -1.86 -5.36
N LYS A 140 -39.19 -2.57 -6.06
CA LYS A 140 -40.63 -2.62 -5.76
C LYS A 140 -41.14 -4.05 -5.89
N ASN A 141 -40.94 -4.87 -4.86
CA ASN A 141 -41.81 -6.02 -4.55
C ASN A 141 -41.43 -6.65 -3.19
N LEU A 142 -41.33 -5.81 -2.17
CA LEU A 142 -41.38 -6.24 -0.77
C LEU A 142 -42.49 -5.41 -0.12
N ASN A 143 -43.75 -5.74 -0.44
CA ASN A 143 -44.92 -5.55 0.41
C ASN A 143 -46.13 -6.23 -0.24
N ASN A 144 -46.78 -7.09 0.57
CA ASN A 144 -47.98 -7.91 0.33
C ASN A 144 -47.68 -9.17 -0.52
N GLU A 145 -47.94 -10.40 -0.06
CA GLU A 145 -49.15 -10.88 0.59
C GLU A 145 -48.91 -11.98 1.66
N GLU A 146 -49.69 -11.85 2.73
CA GLU A 146 -50.27 -12.89 3.60
C GLU A 146 -49.80 -14.34 3.44
N PHE A 147 -49.07 -14.84 4.45
CA PHE A 147 -49.03 -16.26 4.79
C PHE A 147 -50.41 -16.69 5.34
N SER A 148 -51.36 -16.93 4.44
CA SER A 148 -52.59 -17.65 4.76
C SER A 148 -52.32 -19.15 4.61
N VAL A 149 -52.23 -19.86 5.74
CA VAL A 149 -52.06 -21.32 5.75
C VAL A 149 -53.43 -21.96 5.63
N PRO A 150 -53.76 -22.69 4.55
CA PRO A 150 -55.01 -23.43 4.47
C PRO A 150 -54.89 -24.72 5.29
N GLY A 151 -55.84 -24.92 6.20
CA GLY A 151 -56.03 -26.18 6.89
C GLY A 151 -56.69 -27.26 6.02
N HIS A 152 -56.49 -28.50 6.50
CA HIS A 152 -57.15 -29.78 6.17
C HIS A 152 -56.66 -30.60 4.98
N LEU A 153 -56.05 -31.77 5.29
CA LEU A 153 -56.68 -33.09 5.09
C LEU A 153 -55.78 -34.22 5.63
N GLN A 154 -56.17 -34.83 6.76
CA GLN A 154 -56.51 -36.27 6.89
C GLN A 154 -56.92 -36.58 8.34
#